data_AF-A0A6I1BAG1-F1
#
_entry.id   AF-A0A6I1BAG1-F1
#
_cell.length_a   1.000
_cell.length_b   1.000
_cell.length_c   1.000
_cell.angle_alpha   90.00
_cell.angle_beta   90.00
_cell.angle_gamma   90.00
#
_symmetry.space_group_name_H-M   'P 1'
#
loop_
_entity.id
_entity.type
_entity.pdbx_description
1 polymer ?
#
loop_
_entity_poly.entity_id
_entity_poly.type
_entity_poly.pdbx_seq_one_letter_code
_entity_poly.pdbx_strand_id
1 'polypeptide(L)'
;MNYLINQLMTVDKAFYRHYLEMLLTLNRIQALTPWQMSMLLWRAKIFHIQVLYPELLRISLCTEQEKDEIRFMKGWKLKELEKIMPVWQRRQCEEIKRERWRGF
;
A
#
# COMPACT_ATOMS: atom_id res chain seq x y z
N MET A 1 9.07 7.52 1.02
CA MET A 1 8.31 6.55 1.85
C MET A 1 8.75 6.56 3.32
N ASN A 2 10.03 6.33 3.65
CA ASN A 2 10.54 6.37 5.04
C ASN A 2 10.09 7.60 5.85
N TYR A 3 10.20 8.79 5.25
CA TYR A 3 9.80 10.04 5.90
C TYR A 3 8.34 10.04 6.37
N LEU A 4 7.40 9.60 5.52
CA LEU A 4 5.98 9.53 5.85
C LEU A 4 5.71 8.56 7.00
N ILE A 5 6.35 7.38 6.97
CA ILE A 5 6.22 6.38 8.05
C ILE A 5 6.76 6.96 9.36
N ASN A 6 7.91 7.64 9.32
CA ASN A 6 8.52 8.26 10.50
C ASN A 6 7.64 9.38 11.08
N GLN A 7 7.01 10.22 10.24
CA GLN A 7 6.05 11.23 10.69
C GLN A 7 4.84 10.58 11.37
N LEU A 8 4.34 9.48 10.82
CA LEU A 8 3.23 8.76 11.45
C LEU A 8 3.62 8.14 12.79
N MET A 9 4.84 7.62 12.94
CA MET A 9 5.35 7.07 14.19
C MET A 9 5.44 8.11 15.34
N THR A 10 5.52 9.40 15.03
CA THR A 10 5.53 10.44 16.07
C THR A 10 4.13 10.71 16.61
N VAL A 11 3.11 10.71 15.74
CA VAL A 11 1.72 11.06 16.08
C VAL A 11 0.86 9.85 16.46
N ASP A 12 1.25 8.64 16.03
CA ASP A 12 0.44 7.43 16.14
C ASP A 12 1.16 6.30 16.88
N LYS A 13 1.23 6.45 18.21
CA LYS A 13 1.95 5.49 19.07
C LYS A 13 1.29 4.12 19.14
N ALA A 14 -0.03 4.03 19.03
CA ALA A 14 -0.76 2.76 19.09
C ALA A 14 -0.44 1.83 17.93
N PHE A 15 0.03 2.39 16.80
CA PHE A 15 0.30 1.64 15.58
C PHE A 15 1.79 1.44 15.30
N TYR A 16 2.65 1.79 16.27
CA TYR A 16 4.11 1.78 16.15
C TYR A 16 4.68 0.47 15.58
N ARG A 17 4.18 -0.68 16.04
CA ARG A 17 4.62 -1.99 15.56
C ARG A 17 4.40 -2.17 14.05
N HIS A 18 3.25 -1.78 13.54
CA HIS A 18 2.95 -1.88 12.11
C HIS A 18 3.85 -0.96 11.28
N TYR A 19 4.19 0.22 11.79
CA TYR A 19 5.15 1.10 11.12
C TYR A 19 6.56 0.52 11.08
N LEU A 20 7.01 -0.13 12.15
CA LEU A 20 8.28 -0.86 12.14
C LEU A 20 8.27 -1.98 11.09
N GLU A 21 7.19 -2.77 11.03
CA GLU A 21 7.04 -3.81 10.01
C GLU A 21 7.07 -3.23 8.59
N MET A 22 6.41 -2.09 8.35
CA MET A 22 6.47 -1.38 7.07
C MET A 22 7.89 -0.91 6.73
N LEU A 23 8.65 -0.36 7.70
CA LEU A 23 10.04 0.05 7.48
C LEU A 23 10.93 -1.15 7.13
N LEU A 24 10.73 -2.29 7.79
CA LEU A 24 11.46 -3.52 7.49
C LEU A 24 11.14 -4.03 6.09
N THR A 25 9.86 -4.07 5.70
CA THR A 25 9.45 -4.44 4.34
C THR A 25 10.06 -3.49 3.31
N LEU A 26 9.96 -2.18 3.55
CA LEU A 26 10.50 -1.17 2.66
C LEU A 26 12.02 -1.29 2.50
N ASN A 27 12.76 -1.57 3.58
CA ASN A 27 14.20 -1.78 3.52
C ASN A 27 14.56 -3.03 2.69
N ARG A 28 13.75 -4.08 2.79
CA ARG A 28 14.00 -5.36 2.11
C ARG A 28 13.69 -5.32 0.61
N ILE A 29 12.57 -4.74 0.20
CA ILE A 29 12.07 -4.84 -1.19
C ILE A 29 11.80 -3.48 -1.85
N GLN A 30 12.07 -2.37 -1.17
CA GLN A 30 11.87 -1.00 -1.69
C GLN A 30 10.42 -0.69 -2.12
N ALA A 31 9.46 -1.44 -1.55
CA ALA A 31 8.02 -1.30 -1.77
C ALA A 31 7.27 -1.75 -0.50
N LEU A 32 5.96 -1.50 -0.45
CA LEU A 32 5.06 -2.00 0.59
C LEU A 32 4.05 -2.98 -0.01
N THR A 33 3.53 -3.91 0.79
CA THR A 33 2.40 -4.74 0.32
C THR A 33 1.16 -3.86 0.07
N PRO A 34 0.19 -4.31 -0.74
CA PRO A 34 -1.05 -3.57 -0.96
C PRO A 34 -1.76 -3.21 0.35
N TRP A 35 -1.80 -4.14 1.30
CA TRP A 35 -2.38 -3.92 2.61
C TRP A 35 -1.61 -2.85 3.39
N GLN A 36 -0.28 -2.98 3.50
CA GLN A 36 0.56 -2.00 4.18
C GLN A 36 0.41 -0.59 3.60
N MET A 37 0.46 -0.46 2.27
CA MET A 37 0.27 0.82 1.59
C MET A 37 -1.11 1.42 1.91
N SER A 38 -2.15 0.59 1.84
CA SER A 38 -3.51 1.05 2.08
C SER A 38 -3.75 1.50 3.52
N MET A 39 -3.09 0.89 4.51
CA MET A 39 -3.08 1.38 5.88
C MET A 39 -2.31 2.68 6.01
N LEU A 40 -1.12 2.76 5.40
CA LEU A 40 -0.28 3.94 5.46
C LEU A 40 -1.04 5.20 5.01
N LEU A 41 -1.72 5.11 3.86
CA LEU A 41 -2.52 6.23 3.34
C LEU A 41 -3.71 6.56 4.22
N TRP A 42 -4.38 5.54 4.76
CA TRP A 42 -5.51 5.75 5.66
C TRP A 42 -5.08 6.47 6.94
N ARG A 43 -3.95 6.06 7.53
CA ARG A 43 -3.39 6.71 8.72
C ARG A 43 -2.91 8.13 8.39
N ALA A 44 -2.23 8.34 7.27
CA ALA A 44 -1.84 9.68 6.81
C ALA A 44 -3.06 10.61 6.68
N LYS A 45 -4.17 10.10 6.13
CA LYS A 45 -5.43 10.83 6.02
C LYS A 45 -6.05 11.17 7.39
N ILE A 46 -6.06 10.24 8.34
CA ILE A 46 -6.57 10.47 9.71
C ILE A 46 -5.78 11.57 10.42
N PHE A 47 -4.46 11.55 10.32
CA PHE A 47 -3.59 12.50 11.01
C PHE A 47 -3.29 13.76 10.20
N HIS A 48 -3.97 13.95 9.06
CA HIS A 48 -3.77 15.09 8.16
C HIS A 48 -2.30 15.29 7.74
N ILE A 49 -1.54 14.20 7.62
CA ILE A 49 -0.14 14.24 7.16
C ILE A 49 -0.13 14.28 5.64
N GLN A 50 0.55 15.28 5.08
CA GLN A 50 0.70 15.45 3.64
C GLN A 50 1.65 14.40 3.05
N VAL A 51 1.24 13.79 1.94
CA VAL A 51 2.08 12.91 1.13
C VAL A 51 2.75 13.77 0.06
N LEU A 52 3.99 14.17 0.30
CA LEU A 52 4.70 15.15 -0.54
C LEU A 52 5.12 14.62 -1.93
N TYR A 53 5.26 13.30 -2.08
CA TYR A 53 5.72 12.65 -3.32
C TYR A 53 5.01 11.31 -3.53
N PRO A 54 3.71 11.31 -3.88
CA PRO A 54 2.91 10.10 -4.05
C PRO A 54 3.46 9.19 -5.17
N GLU A 55 4.09 9.74 -6.19
CA GLU A 55 4.69 9.01 -7.31
C GLU A 55 5.87 8.11 -6.92
N LEU A 56 6.50 8.38 -5.76
CA LEU A 56 7.55 7.54 -5.21
C LEU A 56 6.99 6.34 -4.42
N LEU A 57 5.68 6.29 -4.21
CA LEU A 57 5.02 5.19 -3.53
C LEU A 57 4.91 3.97 -4.45
N ARG A 58 5.52 2.86 -4.05
CA ARG A 58 5.48 1.59 -4.77
C ARG A 58 4.79 0.52 -3.96
N ILE A 59 3.90 -0.22 -4.61
CA ILE A 59 3.27 -1.43 -4.07
C ILE A 59 3.98 -2.67 -4.63
N SER A 60 4.19 -3.68 -3.80
CA SER A 60 4.68 -5.00 -4.22
C SER A 60 3.51 -5.89 -4.65
N LEU A 61 3.64 -6.57 -5.79
CA LEU A 61 2.64 -7.48 -6.36
C LEU A 61 3.29 -8.80 -6.83
N CYS A 62 4.38 -9.19 -6.17
CA CYS A 62 5.25 -10.28 -6.60
C CYS A 62 4.76 -11.66 -6.13
N THR A 63 3.98 -11.71 -5.06
CA THR A 63 3.48 -12.94 -4.44
C THR A 63 1.98 -13.12 -4.69
N GLU A 64 1.50 -14.36 -4.69
CA GLU A 64 0.05 -14.61 -4.79
C GLU A 64 -0.73 -14.02 -3.62
N GLN A 65 -0.14 -13.96 -2.41
CA GLN A 65 -0.75 -13.27 -1.27
C GLN A 65 -1.00 -11.78 -1.56
N GLU A 66 -0.01 -11.06 -2.11
CA GLU A 66 -0.18 -9.65 -2.46
C GLU A 66 -1.21 -9.47 -3.59
N LYS A 67 -1.26 -10.39 -4.56
CA LYS A 67 -2.29 -10.38 -5.59
C LYS A 67 -3.67 -10.62 -4.99
N ASP A 68 -3.81 -11.57 -4.07
CA ASP A 68 -5.06 -11.82 -3.34
C ASP A 68 -5.49 -10.60 -2.53
N GLU A 69 -4.57 -9.88 -1.90
CA GLU A 69 -4.88 -8.61 -1.24
C GLU A 69 -5.53 -7.62 -2.22
N ILE A 70 -5.05 -7.51 -3.46
CA ILE A 70 -5.68 -6.68 -4.51
C ILE A 70 -7.04 -7.23 -4.93
N ARG A 71 -7.16 -8.55 -5.15
CA ARG A 71 -8.40 -9.21 -5.57
C ARG A 71 -9.52 -8.95 -4.57
N PHE A 72 -9.22 -9.12 -3.28
CA PHE A 72 -10.19 -8.96 -2.19
C PHE A 72 -10.27 -7.54 -1.62
N MET A 73 -9.42 -6.62 -2.08
CA MET A 73 -9.48 -5.23 -1.63
C MET A 73 -10.82 -4.60 -1.99
N LYS A 74 -11.47 -3.99 -0.99
CA LYS A 74 -12.69 -3.19 -1.20
C LYS A 74 -12.45 -2.16 -2.30
N GLY A 75 -13.39 -2.07 -3.25
CA GLY A 75 -13.23 -1.24 -4.44
C GLY A 75 -12.91 0.23 -4.16
N TRP A 76 -13.49 0.83 -3.10
CA TRP A 76 -13.17 2.20 -2.71
C TRP A 76 -11.73 2.36 -2.21
N LYS A 77 -11.16 1.35 -1.53
CA LYS A 77 -9.79 1.38 -1.01
C LYS A 77 -8.78 1.28 -2.15
N LEU A 78 -9.09 0.43 -3.15
CA LEU A 78 -8.29 0.34 -4.35
C LEU A 78 -8.31 1.63 -5.16
N LYS A 79 -9.47 2.29 -5.30
CA LYS A 79 -9.58 3.59 -5.98
C LYS A 79 -8.71 4.67 -5.32
N GLU A 80 -8.59 4.66 -3.99
CA GLU A 80 -7.69 5.58 -3.28
C GLU A 80 -6.21 5.25 -3.57
N LEU A 81 -5.84 3.97 -3.63
CA LEU A 81 -4.50 3.55 -4.04
C LEU A 81 -4.20 3.97 -5.49
N GLU A 82 -5.14 3.75 -6.42
CA GLU A 82 -4.96 4.07 -7.84
C GLU A 82 -4.63 5.55 -8.09
N LYS A 83 -5.09 6.47 -7.23
CA LYS A 83 -4.78 7.91 -7.34
C LYS A 83 -3.31 8.22 -7.18
N ILE A 84 -2.61 7.45 -6.34
CA ILE A 84 -1.19 7.67 -6.05
C ILE A 84 -0.27 6.74 -6.88
N MET A 85 -0.82 5.66 -7.43
CA MET A 85 -0.05 4.65 -8.14
C MET A 85 0.33 5.10 -9.55
N PRO A 86 1.55 4.78 -10.01
CA PRO A 86 1.93 4.98 -11.39
C PRO A 86 1.07 4.11 -12.32
N VAL A 87 0.92 4.56 -13.57
CA VAL A 87 0.00 3.97 -14.56
C VAL A 87 0.24 2.47 -14.76
N TRP A 88 1.49 2.03 -14.78
CA TRP A 88 1.82 0.62 -14.98
C TRP A 88 1.37 -0.26 -13.81
N GLN A 89 1.46 0.20 -12.55
CA GLN A 89 0.97 -0.57 -11.41
C GLN A 89 -0.56 -0.63 -11.37
N ARG A 90 -1.24 0.44 -11.81
CA ARG A 90 -2.71 0.41 -11.95
C ARG A 90 -3.15 -0.66 -12.95
N ARG A 91 -2.45 -0.77 -14.09
CA ARG A 91 -2.72 -1.80 -15.09
C ARG A 91 -2.52 -3.21 -14.52
N GLN A 92 -1.46 -3.43 -13.75
CA GLN A 92 -1.24 -4.72 -13.09
C GLN A 92 -2.35 -5.06 -12.08
N CYS A 93 -2.80 -4.09 -11.27
CA CYS A 93 -3.93 -4.33 -10.36
C CYS A 93 -5.23 -4.69 -11.10
N GLU A 94 -5.50 -4.03 -12.23
CA GLU A 94 -6.64 -4.33 -13.10
C GLU A 94 -6.54 -5.74 -13.70
N GLU A 95 -5.36 -6.13 -14.17
CA GLU A 95 -5.10 -7.48 -14.67
C GLU A 95 -5.36 -8.53 -13.59
N ILE A 96 -4.80 -8.34 -12.39
CA ILE A 96 -5.00 -9.22 -11.23
C ILE A 96 -6.48 -9.36 -10.86
N LYS A 97 -7.27 -8.29 -10.98
CA LYS A 97 -8.72 -8.33 -10.75
C LYS A 97 -9.51 -9.03 -11.85
N ARG A 98 -9.02 -8.98 -13.09
CA ARG A 98 -9.66 -9.61 -14.25
C ARG A 98 -9.27 -11.07 -14.40
N GLU A 99 -8.19 -11.52 -13.78
CA GLU A 99 -7.83 -12.93 -13.69
C GLU A 99 -9.04 -13.71 -13.14
N ARG A 100 -9.68 -14.49 -14.02
CA ARG A 100 -10.70 -15.45 -13.60
C ARG A 100 -10.02 -16.44 -12.67
N TRP A 101 -10.53 -16.49 -11.43
CA TRP A 101 -10.17 -17.53 -10.48
C TRP A 101 -10.35 -18.89 -11.16
N ARG A 102 -9.23 -19.59 -11.39
CA ARG A 102 -9.29 -21.02 -11.66
C ARG A 102 -9.58 -21.67 -10.32
N GLY A 103 -10.87 -21.88 -10.05
CA GLY A 103 -11.31 -22.62 -8.87
C GLY A 103 -10.57 -23.95 -8.80
N PHE A 104 -10.03 -24.26 -7.63
CA PHE A 104 -9.74 -25.63 -7.24
C PHE A 104 -11.04 -26.32 -6.84
#